data_AF-A0A919R5G4-F1
#
_entry.id   AF-A0A919R5G4-F1
#
_cell.length_a   1.000
_cell.length_b   1.000
_cell.length_c   1.000
_cell.angle_alpha   90.00
_cell.angle_beta   90.00
_cell.angle_gamma   90.00
#
_symmetry.space_group_name_H-M   'P 1'
#
loop_
_entity.id
_entity.type
_entity.pdbx_description
1 polymer ?
#
loop_
_entity_poly.entity_id
_entity_poly.type
_entity_poly.pdbx_seq_one_letter_code
_entity_poly.pdbx_strand_id
1 'polypeptide(L)'
;MSRDAVSLAEVIIKYGRRWDISDSAGGGWMAVRRHGVSGRALDRGLSNIRCAATLEQLAGYLAAETAIEDGRTISGLRRLRSRGSSAPAR
;
A
#
# COMPACT_ATOMS: atom_id res chain seq x y z
N MET A 1 17.67 -17.44 17.95
CA MET A 1 16.45 -17.25 17.12
C MET A 1 16.62 -15.96 16.33
N SER A 2 17.34 -15.99 15.20
CA SER A 2 17.51 -14.80 14.35
C SER A 2 16.30 -14.76 13.41
N ARG A 3 15.36 -13.85 13.66
CA ARG A 3 14.35 -13.50 12.65
C ARG A 3 15.08 -12.68 11.60
N ASP A 4 15.06 -13.13 10.35
CA ASP A 4 15.68 -12.43 9.23
C ASP A 4 15.27 -10.96 9.24
N ALA A 5 16.23 -10.08 9.53
CA ALA A 5 16.02 -8.64 9.46
C ALA A 5 15.83 -8.28 7.99
N VAL A 6 14.71 -7.61 7.67
CA VAL A 6 14.44 -7.19 6.30
C VAL A 6 15.49 -6.15 5.92
N SER A 7 16.29 -6.39 4.88
CA SER A 7 17.31 -5.45 4.43
C SER A 7 16.74 -4.41 3.47
N LEU A 8 17.31 -3.20 3.47
CA LEU A 8 16.89 -2.14 2.53
C LEU A 8 17.05 -2.59 1.08
N ALA A 9 18.15 -3.28 0.77
CA ALA A 9 18.42 -3.79 -0.57
C ALA A 9 17.30 -4.72 -1.06
N GLU A 10 16.83 -5.65 -0.22
CA GLU A 10 15.73 -6.56 -0.57
C GLU A 10 14.42 -5.79 -0.83
N VAL A 11 14.11 -4.80 0.00
CA VAL A 11 12.90 -3.97 -0.17
C VAL A 11 12.97 -3.16 -1.47
N ILE A 12 14.12 -2.58 -1.78
CA ILE A 12 14.34 -1.83 -3.03
C ILE A 12 14.27 -2.76 -4.24
N ILE A 13 14.89 -3.95 -4.19
CA ILE A 13 14.81 -4.93 -5.28
C ILE A 13 13.35 -5.32 -5.56
N LYS A 14 12.57 -5.54 -4.50
CA LYS A 14 11.19 -6.01 -4.61
C LYS A 14 10.21 -4.91 -5.03
N TYR A 15 10.32 -3.71 -4.48
CA TYR A 15 9.31 -2.65 -4.62
C TYR A 15 9.82 -1.40 -5.35
N GLY A 16 11.13 -1.27 -5.56
CA GLY A 16 11.80 -0.07 -6.10
C GLY A 16 11.39 0.32 -7.52
N ARG A 17 10.76 -0.59 -8.28
CA ARG A 17 10.16 -0.26 -9.59
C ARG A 17 8.96 0.68 -9.46
N ARG A 18 8.19 0.57 -8.37
CA ARG A 18 6.98 1.38 -8.14
C ARG A 18 7.21 2.47 -7.11
N TRP A 19 8.16 2.26 -6.21
CA TRP A 19 8.42 3.14 -5.07
C TRP A 19 9.86 3.67 -5.09
N ASP A 20 10.01 4.91 -4.68
CA ASP A 20 11.27 5.46 -4.20
C ASP A 20 11.30 5.33 -2.68
N ILE A 21 12.34 4.73 -2.13
CA ILE A 21 12.40 4.30 -0.72
C ILE A 21 13.61 4.94 -0.08
N SER A 22 13.39 5.70 0.98
CA SER A 22 14.41 6.46 1.68
C SER A 22 14.17 6.48 3.18
N ASP A 23 15.23 6.77 3.93
CA ASP A 23 15.10 7.17 5.32
C ASP A 23 14.47 8.57 5.40
N SER A 24 13.71 8.81 6.46
CA SER A 24 13.12 10.13 6.71
C SER A 24 13.98 10.89 7.73
N ALA A 25 14.14 12.19 7.52
CA ALA A 25 15.03 13.05 8.32
C ALA A 25 14.72 13.10 9.83
N GLY A 26 13.56 12.61 10.27
CA GLY A 26 13.15 12.52 11.68
C GLY A 26 13.26 11.12 12.30
N GLY A 27 13.87 10.16 11.58
CA GLY A 27 13.87 8.75 11.95
C GLY A 27 12.68 7.99 11.35
N GLY A 28 12.94 6.77 10.90
CA GLY A 28 11.97 5.94 10.18
C GLY A 28 12.17 5.98 8.67
N TRP A 29 11.23 5.35 7.96
CA TRP A 29 11.31 5.08 6.53
C TRP A 29 10.10 5.63 5.79
N MET A 30 10.36 6.13 4.60
CA MET A 30 9.35 6.63 3.67
C MET A 30 9.46 5.88 2.35
N ALA A 31 8.31 5.62 1.74
CA ALA A 31 8.20 5.22 0.36
C ALA A 31 7.26 6.16 -0.39
N VAL A 32 7.73 6.72 -1.51
CA VAL A 32 6.95 7.59 -2.39
C VAL A 32 6.75 6.87 -3.72
N ARG A 33 5.52 6.82 -4.24
CA ARG A 33 5.27 6.20 -5.55
C ARG A 33 5.95 7.02 -6.65
N ARG A 34 6.61 6.32 -7.57
CA ARG A 34 7.23 6.91 -8.77
C ARG A 34 6.18 7.40 -9.78
N HIS A 35 4.99 6.81 -9.76
CA HIS A 35 3.87 7.18 -10.60
C HIS A 35 2.64 7.43 -9.74
N GLY A 36 1.96 8.55 -9.99
CA GLY A 36 0.73 8.89 -9.28
C GLY A 36 -0.35 7.84 -9.48
N VAL A 37 -1.04 7.46 -8.39
CA VAL A 37 -2.20 6.57 -8.49
C VAL A 37 -3.44 7.34 -8.99
N SER A 38 -4.27 6.66 -9.78
CA SER A 38 -5.53 7.23 -10.27
C SER A 38 -6.54 7.45 -9.13
N GLY A 39 -7.53 8.33 -9.33
CA GLY A 39 -8.59 8.56 -8.35
C GLY A 39 -9.30 7.27 -7.91
N ARG A 40 -9.62 6.39 -8.87
CA ARG A 40 -10.23 5.08 -8.59
C ARG A 40 -9.33 4.16 -7.76
N ALA A 41 -8.01 4.30 -7.87
CA ALA A 41 -7.04 3.55 -7.07
C ALA A 41 -6.96 4.09 -5.64
N LEU A 42 -7.01 5.42 -5.45
CA LEU A 42 -7.12 6.05 -4.13
C LEU A 42 -8.38 5.60 -3.39
N ASP A 43 -9.53 5.53 -4.08
CA ASP A 43 -10.79 5.02 -3.50
C ASP A 43 -10.72 3.56 -3.03
N ARG A 44 -9.76 2.79 -3.54
CA ARG A 44 -9.49 1.41 -3.12
C ARG A 44 -8.51 1.31 -1.94
N GLY A 45 -8.06 2.45 -1.41
CA GLY A 45 -7.15 2.52 -0.27
C GLY A 45 -5.66 2.50 -0.63
N LEU A 46 -5.31 2.67 -1.92
CA LEU A 46 -3.91 2.89 -2.33
C LEU A 46 -3.48 4.30 -1.96
N SER A 47 -2.19 4.47 -1.70
CA SER A 47 -1.59 5.76 -1.34
C SER A 47 -0.40 6.08 -2.25
N ASN A 48 -0.16 7.38 -2.47
CA ASN A 48 1.06 7.87 -3.12
C ASN A 48 2.26 7.85 -2.17
N ILE A 49 2.05 7.85 -0.85
CA ILE A 49 3.10 7.91 0.17
C ILE A 49 2.78 6.91 1.29
N ARG A 50 3.81 6.19 1.74
CA ARG A 50 3.77 5.35 2.94
C ARG A 50 4.94 5.71 3.85
N CYS A 51 4.68 5.81 5.14
CA CYS A 51 5.69 6.06 6.15
C CYS A 51 5.60 4.97 7.23
N ALA A 52 6.72 4.59 7.81
CA ALA A 52 6.77 3.68 8.94
C ALA A 52 7.97 3.96 9.83
N ALA A 53 7.92 3.52 11.09
CA ALA A 53 9.03 3.70 12.03
C ALA A 53 10.18 2.73 11.72
N THR A 54 9.88 1.54 11.20
CA THR A 54 10.89 0.55 10.81
C THR A 54 10.73 0.09 9.36
N LEU A 55 11.80 -0.47 8.80
CA LEU A 55 11.81 -0.94 7.42
C LEU A 55 10.87 -2.15 7.23
N GLU A 56 10.76 -3.02 8.24
CA GLU A 56 9.85 -4.17 8.24
C GLU A 56 8.39 -3.72 8.16
N GLN A 57 8.02 -2.70 8.93
CA GLN A 57 6.68 -2.12 8.88
C GLN A 57 6.40 -1.51 7.50
N LEU A 58 7.38 -0.78 6.94
CA LEU A 58 7.24 -0.22 5.61
C LEU A 58 7.06 -1.33 4.56
N ALA A 59 7.89 -2.37 4.60
CA ALA A 59 7.78 -3.52 3.70
C ALA A 59 6.42 -4.22 3.78
N GLY A 60 5.83 -4.30 4.98
CA GLY A 60 4.46 -4.79 5.19
C GLY A 60 3.39 -3.92 4.51
N TYR A 61 3.50 -2.60 4.63
CA TYR A 61 2.58 -1.67 3.93
C TYR A 61 2.72 -1.76 2.42
N LEU A 62 3.95 -1.85 1.90
CA LEU A 62 4.21 -2.00 0.47
C LEU A 62 3.65 -3.32 -0.08
N ALA A 63 3.76 -4.43 0.69
CA ALA A 63 3.17 -5.70 0.32
C ALA A 63 1.63 -5.61 0.22
N ALA A 64 0.98 -4.95 1.18
CA ALA A 64 -0.47 -4.77 1.17
C ALA A 64 -0.94 -3.90 0.00
N GLU A 65 -0.22 -2.80 -0.29
CA GLU A 65 -0.45 -1.95 -1.47
C GLU A 65 -0.34 -2.74 -2.77
N THR A 66 0.72 -3.54 -2.93
CA THR A 66 0.91 -4.40 -4.11
C THR A 66 -0.23 -5.42 -4.25
N ALA A 67 -0.69 -6.02 -3.15
CA ALA A 67 -1.80 -6.97 -3.20
C ALA A 67 -3.12 -6.32 -3.69
N ILE A 68 -3.44 -5.12 -3.18
CA ILE A 68 -4.61 -4.35 -3.61
C ILE A 68 -4.49 -3.98 -5.10
N GLU A 69 -3.32 -3.50 -5.52
CA GLU A 69 -3.03 -3.05 -6.88
C GLU A 69 -3.11 -4.21 -7.89
N ASP A 70 -2.51 -5.36 -7.56
CA ASP A 70 -2.52 -6.57 -8.39
C ASP A 70 -3.89 -7.30 -8.38
N GLY A 71 -4.90 -6.73 -7.71
CA GLY A 71 -6.24 -7.32 -7.62
C GLY A 71 -6.33 -8.55 -6.69
N ARG A 72 -5.23 -8.92 -6.03
CA ARG A 72 -5.20 -9.89 -4.94
C ARG A 72 -5.76 -9.22 -3.68
N THR A 73 -7.07 -9.05 -3.67
CA THR A 73 -7.79 -8.59 -2.48
C THR A 73 -7.47 -9.58 -1.35
N ILE A 74 -6.75 -9.14 -0.32
CA ILE A 74 -6.71 -9.86 0.95
C ILE A 74 -8.15 -9.85 1.44
N SER A 75 -8.84 -10.96 1.21
CA SER A 75 -10.27 -11.12 1.47
C SER A 75 -10.48 -11.12 2.97
N GLY A 76 -10.62 -9.94 3.56
CA GLY A 76 -10.82 -9.77 4.99
C GLY A 76 -11.85 -8.71 5.38
N LEU A 77 -12.17 -7.73 4.52
CA LEU A 77 -13.00 -6.60 4.98
C LEU A 77 -13.76 -5.88 3.85
N ARG A 78 -14.72 -6.57 3.22
CA ARG A 78 -15.94 -5.93 2.67
C ARG A 78 -16.96 -6.95 2.16
N ARG A 79 -17.51 -7.75 3.07
CA ARG A 79 -18.90 -8.20 2.90
C ARG A 79 -19.80 -7.07 3.42
N LEU A 80 -20.86 -6.77 2.67
CA LEU A 80 -22.00 -5.91 3.00
C LEU A 80 -21.81 -4.39 2.82
N ARG A 81 -21.98 -3.92 1.57
CA ARG A 81 -23.06 -2.95 1.27
C ARG A 81 -23.73 -3.33 -0.05
N SER A 82 -24.81 -4.09 0.09
CA SER A 82 -25.98 -4.17 -0.78
C SER A 82 -26.27 -2.81 -1.44
N ARG A 83 -26.31 -2.69 -2.77
CA ARG A 83 -27.48 -2.93 -3.66
C ARG A 83 -28.82 -2.49 -3.05
N GLY A 84 -29.43 -1.51 -3.70
CA GLY A 84 -30.82 -1.07 -3.51
C GLY A 84 -30.85 0.44 -3.23
N SER A 85 -31.62 1.28 -3.91
CA SER A 85 -32.55 1.04 -5.00
C SER A 85 -32.89 2.40 -5.63
N SER A 86 -33.35 2.32 -6.88
CA SER A 86 -33.77 3.37 -7.79
C SER A 86 -34.73 4.40 -7.19
N ALA A 87 -34.61 5.65 -7.68
CA ALA A 87 -35.67 6.65 -7.64
C ALA A 87 -36.91 6.19 -8.42
N PRO A 88 -38.08 6.75 -8.11
CA PRO A 88 -38.99 7.15 -9.16
C PRO A 88 -39.34 8.63 -9.07
N ALA A 89 -39.46 9.23 -10.26
CA ALA A 89 -39.99 10.55 -10.50
C ALA A 89 -41.48 10.63 -10.18
N ARG A 90 -41.93 11.80 -9.72
CA ARG A 90 -43.22 12.42 -10.07
C ARG A 90 -43.14 13.91 -9.82
#